data_AF-A0A7S2G3M1-F1
#
_entry.id   AF-A0A7S2G3M1-F1
#
_cell.length_a   1.000
_cell.length_b   1.000
_cell.length_c   1.000
_cell.angle_alpha   90.00
_cell.angle_beta   90.00
_cell.angle_gamma   90.00
#
_symmetry.space_group_name_H-M   'P 1'
#
loop_
_entity.id
_entity.type
_entity.pdbx_description
1 polymer ?
#
loop_
_entity_poly.entity_id
_entity_poly.type
_entity_poly.pdbx_seq_one_letter_code
_entity_poly.pdbx_strand_id
1 'polypeptide(L)'
;GGGDGGGLFAGLPEATSTTSQPKTAIPEAPPKPTSHVRALHLLKKHAGSRRPSSWREKVITRSLEEATHSLKELRKRLAACSSDDERRQTFERLARKESDCSSAHEGGSLGRFK
;
A
#
# COMPACT_ATOMS: atom_id res chain seq x y z
N GLY A 1 -19.07 -40.21 -62.35
CA GLY A 1 -20.04 -39.93 -61.27
C GLY A 1 -19.58 -40.72 -60.08
N GLY A 2 -19.21 -40.11 -58.96
CA GLY A 2 -20.08 -39.33 -58.07
C GLY A 2 -20.41 -40.24 -56.87
N GLY A 3 -20.33 -39.84 -55.61
CA GLY A 3 -19.92 -38.59 -55.00
C GLY A 3 -19.40 -38.85 -53.59
N ASP A 4 -18.61 -37.91 -53.12
CA ASP A 4 -17.90 -37.93 -51.84
C ASP A 4 -18.88 -37.53 -50.74
N GLY A 5 -19.17 -38.48 -49.84
CA GLY A 5 -20.09 -38.30 -48.72
C GLY A 5 -19.57 -37.26 -47.72
N GLY A 6 -20.41 -36.26 -47.46
CA GLY A 6 -20.12 -35.09 -46.65
C GLY A 6 -19.73 -35.36 -45.20
N GLY A 7 -18.96 -34.41 -44.68
CA GLY A 7 -18.53 -34.36 -43.29
C GLY A 7 -19.61 -33.89 -42.33
N LEU A 8 -19.43 -34.23 -41.05
CA LEU A 8 -20.11 -33.64 -39.90
C LEU A 8 -19.19 -33.73 -38.67
N PHE A 9 -18.13 -32.92 -38.65
CA PHE A 9 -17.41 -32.59 -37.40
C PHE A 9 -17.46 -31.06 -37.24
N ALA A 10 -18.57 -30.57 -36.71
CA ALA A 10 -18.68 -29.20 -36.23
C ALA A 10 -19.70 -29.18 -35.09
N GLY A 11 -19.20 -29.09 -33.85
CA GLY A 11 -20.05 -29.14 -32.66
C GLY A 11 -19.26 -28.95 -31.36
N LEU A 12 -18.38 -27.95 -31.32
CA LEU A 12 -17.86 -27.42 -30.06
C LEU A 12 -18.77 -26.23 -29.66
N PRO A 13 -19.35 -26.21 -28.45
CA PRO A 13 -20.09 -25.04 -27.99
C PRO A 13 -19.11 -23.88 -27.75
N GLU A 14 -19.32 -22.80 -28.48
CA GLU A 14 -18.64 -21.51 -28.29
C GLU A 14 -18.97 -21.00 -26.88
N ALA A 15 -17.95 -20.91 -26.02
CA ALA A 15 -18.08 -20.37 -24.67
C ALA A 15 -18.44 -18.88 -24.78
N THR A 16 -19.71 -18.55 -24.54
CA THR A 16 -20.20 -17.17 -24.49
C THR A 16 -19.55 -16.46 -23.31
N SER A 17 -18.56 -15.62 -23.60
CA SER A 17 -18.02 -14.64 -22.67
C SER A 17 -19.16 -13.76 -22.14
N THR A 18 -19.45 -13.91 -20.85
CA THR A 18 -20.41 -13.06 -20.13
C THR A 18 -19.83 -11.67 -20.00
N THR A 19 -20.23 -10.76 -20.89
CA THR A 19 -20.02 -9.32 -20.76
C THR A 19 -20.92 -8.80 -19.64
N SER A 20 -20.33 -8.60 -18.46
CA SER A 20 -20.99 -7.94 -17.33
C SER A 20 -21.01 -6.43 -17.56
N GLN A 21 -22.21 -5.89 -17.78
CA GLN A 21 -22.49 -4.45 -17.90
C GLN A 21 -22.06 -3.67 -16.62
N PRO A 22 -21.70 -2.38 -16.75
CA PRO A 22 -21.32 -1.53 -15.62
C PRO A 22 -22.53 -1.14 -14.77
N LYS A 23 -22.42 -1.37 -13.46
CA LYS A 23 -23.43 -1.06 -12.45
C LYS A 23 -23.47 0.45 -12.21
N THR A 24 -24.64 1.03 -12.50
CA THR A 24 -25.11 2.38 -12.21
C THR A 24 -24.53 2.98 -10.93
N ALA A 25 -24.01 4.21 -11.05
CA ALA A 25 -23.51 5.03 -9.95
C ALA A 25 -24.59 5.24 -8.88
N ILE A 26 -24.28 4.81 -7.66
CA ILE A 26 -25.06 5.09 -6.46
C ILE A 26 -24.61 6.47 -5.97
N PRO A 27 -25.49 7.43 -5.63
CA PRO A 27 -25.08 8.70 -5.05
C PRO A 27 -24.33 8.45 -3.74
N GLU A 28 -23.09 8.91 -3.67
CA GLU A 28 -22.20 8.80 -2.52
C GLU A 28 -22.82 9.56 -1.33
N ALA A 29 -23.41 8.81 -0.40
CA ALA A 29 -23.86 9.37 0.87
C ALA A 29 -22.65 10.02 1.59
N PRO A 30 -22.83 11.15 2.30
CA PRO A 30 -21.74 11.84 2.97
C PRO A 30 -20.99 10.86 3.90
N PRO A 31 -19.65 10.87 3.92
CA PRO A 31 -18.88 9.92 4.70
C PRO A 31 -19.26 10.08 6.18
N LYS A 32 -19.87 9.03 6.75
CA LYS A 32 -20.15 8.96 8.18
C LYS A 32 -18.81 9.13 8.93
N PRO A 33 -18.75 9.92 10.02
CA PRO A 33 -17.49 10.10 10.75
C PRO A 33 -16.99 8.73 11.18
N THR A 34 -15.82 8.32 10.68
CA THR A 34 -15.23 7.03 11.02
C THR A 34 -14.85 7.10 12.49
N SER A 35 -15.64 6.45 13.34
CA SER A 35 -15.44 6.43 14.80
C SER A 35 -14.09 5.85 15.22
N HIS A 36 -13.40 5.17 14.30
CA HIS A 36 -12.09 4.60 14.47
C HIS A 36 -11.31 4.65 13.14
N VAL A 37 -10.02 4.95 13.23
CA VAL A 37 -9.09 4.95 12.10
C VAL A 37 -7.94 3.98 12.36
N ARG A 38 -7.29 3.56 11.27
CA ARG A 38 -6.03 2.82 11.30
C ARG A 38 -4.97 3.63 10.56
N ALA A 39 -3.77 3.67 11.10
CA ALA A 39 -2.66 4.35 10.44
C ALA A 39 -1.39 3.49 10.47
N LEU A 40 -0.57 3.71 9.46
CA LEU A 40 0.84 3.34 9.48
C LEU A 40 1.64 4.63 9.65
N HIS A 41 2.76 4.55 10.35
CA HIS A 41 3.67 5.69 10.47
C HIS A 41 5.12 5.31 10.23
N LEU A 42 5.91 6.30 9.83
CA LEU A 42 7.34 6.17 9.68
C LEU A 42 7.97 7.36 10.41
N LEU A 43 8.79 7.07 11.42
CA LEU A 43 9.40 8.08 12.28
C LEU A 43 10.91 8.11 12.06
N LYS A 44 11.48 9.30 11.85
CA LYS A 44 12.92 9.54 11.99
C LYS A 44 13.15 10.48 13.15
N LYS A 45 13.87 10.02 14.16
CA LYS A 45 14.27 10.85 15.31
C LYS A 45 15.49 11.72 14.95
N HIS A 46 15.81 12.65 15.83
CA HIS A 46 17.00 13.51 15.77
C HIS A 46 17.50 13.76 17.19
N ALA A 47 18.67 14.40 17.34
CA ALA A 47 19.28 14.68 18.65
C ALA A 47 18.37 15.45 19.62
N GLY A 48 17.50 16.32 19.09
CA GLY A 48 16.52 17.09 19.86
C GLY A 48 15.19 16.35 20.17
N SER A 49 15.05 15.08 19.78
CA SER A 49 13.86 14.30 20.12
C SER A 49 13.79 14.06 21.64
N ARG A 50 12.58 14.06 22.24
CA ARG A 50 12.40 13.82 23.70
C ARG A 50 13.12 12.58 24.22
N ARG A 51 13.23 11.55 23.37
CA ARG A 51 14.02 10.32 23.61
C ARG A 51 14.85 10.02 22.37
N PRO A 52 16.10 10.52 22.26
CA PRO A 52 16.95 10.38 21.08
C PRO A 52 17.63 9.00 21.07
N SER A 53 16.81 7.95 21.09
CA SER A 53 17.24 6.54 21.04
C SER A 53 16.16 5.72 20.36
N SER A 54 16.55 4.66 19.63
CA SER A 54 15.63 3.74 18.99
C SER A 54 16.17 2.31 19.06
N TRP A 55 15.40 1.36 18.53
CA TRP A 55 15.85 -0.02 18.37
C TRP A 55 17.00 -0.15 17.37
N ARG A 56 17.18 0.84 16.47
CA ARG A 56 18.25 0.87 15.47
C ARG A 56 19.53 1.45 16.02
N GLU A 57 19.41 2.41 16.92
CA GLU A 57 20.51 3.25 17.34
C GLU A 57 20.33 3.66 18.80
N LYS A 58 21.28 3.26 19.66
CA LYS A 58 21.21 3.51 21.10
C LYS A 58 21.19 5.00 21.44
N VAL A 59 21.93 5.82 20.68
CA VAL A 59 22.02 7.28 20.85
C VAL A 59 21.98 7.93 19.47
N ILE A 60 20.95 8.72 19.21
CA ILE A 60 20.72 9.37 17.92
C ILE A 60 21.32 10.77 17.96
N THR A 61 22.33 11.01 17.13
CA THR A 61 23.09 12.28 17.09
C THR A 61 22.76 13.15 15.88
N ARG A 62 22.08 12.60 14.88
CA ARG A 62 21.71 13.31 13.64
C ARG A 62 20.88 14.57 13.90
N SER A 63 21.04 15.58 13.04
CA SER A 63 20.34 16.86 13.16
C SER A 63 18.86 16.77 12.75
N LEU A 64 18.09 17.82 13.06
CA LEU A 64 16.70 17.92 12.61
C LEU A 64 16.60 17.96 11.08
N GLU A 65 17.54 18.66 10.44
CA GLU A 65 17.63 18.82 8.99
C GLU A 65 17.93 17.48 8.31
N GLU A 66 18.88 16.70 8.84
CA GLU A 66 19.23 15.37 8.32
C GLU A 66 18.06 14.38 8.47
N ALA A 67 17.40 14.39 9.62
CA ALA A 67 16.21 13.57 9.84
C ALA A 67 15.06 13.95 8.89
N THR A 68 14.86 15.25 8.67
CA THR A 68 13.86 15.79 7.74
C THR A 68 14.20 15.43 6.29
N HIS A 69 15.47 15.55 5.90
CA HIS A 69 15.94 15.16 4.58
C HIS A 69 15.70 13.67 4.34
N SER A 70 16.08 12.83 5.30
CA SER A 70 15.81 11.38 5.24
C SER A 70 14.32 11.07 5.08
N LEU A 71 13.44 11.77 5.81
CA LEU A 71 11.99 11.61 5.66
C LEU A 71 11.49 12.05 4.29
N LYS A 72 12.01 13.15 3.73
CA LYS A 72 11.66 13.60 2.38
C LYS A 72 12.04 12.57 1.31
N GLU A 73 13.22 11.94 1.42
CA GLU A 73 13.63 10.89 0.49
C GLU A 73 12.73 9.65 0.58
N LEU A 74 12.34 9.24 1.79
CA LEU A 74 11.37 8.16 1.98
C LEU A 74 10.01 8.50 1.39
N ARG A 75 9.53 9.75 1.58
CA ARG A 75 8.30 10.24 0.98
C ARG A 75 8.36 10.22 -0.55
N LYS A 76 9.47 10.62 -1.16
CA LYS A 76 9.66 10.56 -2.62
C LYS A 76 9.53 9.14 -3.14
N ARG A 77 10.17 8.17 -2.46
CA ARG A 77 10.05 6.74 -2.82
C ARG A 77 8.61 6.24 -2.76
N LEU A 78 7.86 6.67 -1.74
CA LEU A 78 6.45 6.32 -1.61
C LEU A 78 5.57 7.00 -2.66
N ALA A 79 5.91 8.23 -3.06
CA ALA A 79 5.20 8.97 -4.10
C ALA A 79 5.45 8.42 -5.51
N ALA A 80 6.57 7.70 -5.72
CA ALA A 80 6.88 7.04 -6.98
C ALA A 80 6.11 5.72 -7.20
N CYS A 81 5.46 5.17 -6.16
CA CYS A 81 4.63 3.98 -6.30
C CYS A 81 3.34 4.31 -7.05
N SER A 82 2.93 3.39 -7.94
CA SER A 82 1.80 3.63 -8.86
C SER A 82 0.46 3.21 -8.27
N SER A 83 0.44 2.24 -7.36
CA SER A 83 -0.78 1.69 -6.75
C SER A 83 -0.77 1.82 -5.22
N ASP A 84 -1.95 1.87 -4.61
CA ASP A 84 -2.09 1.88 -3.15
C ASP A 84 -1.49 0.63 -2.49
N ASP A 85 -1.69 -0.55 -3.06
CA ASP A 85 -1.10 -1.79 -2.55
C ASP A 85 0.43 -1.78 -2.59
N GLU A 86 1.02 -1.32 -3.69
CA GLU A 86 2.47 -1.19 -3.84
C GLU A 86 3.03 -0.16 -2.86
N ARG A 87 2.37 1.01 -2.75
CA ARG A 87 2.73 2.06 -1.81
C ARG A 87 2.66 1.56 -0.37
N ARG A 88 1.64 0.77 -0.02
CA ARG A 88 1.51 0.15 1.30
C ARG A 88 2.61 -0.86 1.57
N GLN A 89 2.87 -1.80 0.66
CA GLN A 89 3.96 -2.78 0.81
C GLN A 89 5.32 -2.09 0.93
N THR A 90 5.57 -1.07 0.12
CA THR A 90 6.77 -0.25 0.20
C THR A 90 6.84 0.52 1.51
N PHE A 91 5.74 1.08 1.99
CA PHE A 91 5.66 1.75 3.29
C PHE A 91 6.04 0.79 4.42
N GLU A 92 5.41 -0.38 4.48
CA GLU A 92 5.66 -1.38 5.52
C GLU A 92 7.12 -1.85 5.50
N ARG A 93 7.71 -2.06 4.32
CA ARG A 93 9.12 -2.39 4.14
C ARG A 93 10.05 -1.27 4.63
N LEU A 94 9.76 -0.03 4.24
CA LEU A 94 10.55 1.13 4.66
C LEU A 94 10.42 1.37 6.18
N ALA A 95 9.24 1.20 6.74
CA ALA A 95 9.01 1.34 8.18
C ALA A 95 9.83 0.30 8.97
N ARG A 96 9.80 -0.98 8.57
CA ARG A 96 10.62 -2.05 9.17
C ARG A 96 12.11 -1.74 9.14
N LYS A 97 12.61 -1.16 8.04
CA LYS A 97 14.04 -0.91 7.85
C LYS A 97 14.52 0.40 8.49
N GLU A 98 13.72 1.45 8.41
CA GLU A 98 14.17 2.83 8.60
C GLU A 98 13.50 3.56 9.77
N SER A 99 12.34 3.11 10.27
CA SER A 99 11.61 3.82 11.32
C SER A 99 12.26 3.67 12.69
N ASP A 100 12.37 4.75 13.44
CA ASP A 100 12.87 4.79 14.82
C ASP A 100 11.79 4.54 15.88
N CYS A 101 10.55 4.26 15.46
CA CYS A 101 9.49 3.81 16.36
C CYS A 101 9.53 2.30 16.53
N SER A 102 9.07 1.79 17.68
CA SER A 102 8.95 0.35 17.95
C SER A 102 7.92 -0.35 17.04
N SER A 103 6.93 0.40 16.53
CA SER A 103 5.97 -0.09 15.52
C SER A 103 6.64 -0.57 14.22
N ALA A 104 7.92 -0.25 14.00
CA ALA A 104 8.70 -0.69 12.85
C ALA A 104 8.59 -2.20 12.62
N HIS A 105 8.62 -3.01 13.68
CA HIS A 105 8.46 -4.47 13.61
C HIS A 105 7.17 -4.89 12.89
N GLU A 106 6.07 -4.17 13.14
CA GLU A 106 4.75 -4.40 12.54
C GLU A 106 4.52 -3.59 11.25
N GLY A 107 5.59 -3.14 10.58
CA GLY A 107 5.46 -2.35 9.35
C GLY A 107 4.96 -0.93 9.60
N GLY A 108 5.16 -0.42 10.81
CA GLY A 108 4.74 0.93 11.21
C GLY A 108 3.29 1.02 11.68
N SER A 109 2.62 -0.10 11.95
CA SER A 109 1.22 -0.07 12.38
C SER A 109 1.04 0.61 13.74
N LEU A 110 0.07 1.53 13.82
CA LEU A 110 -0.34 2.19 15.07
C LEU A 110 -1.59 1.55 15.69
N GLY A 111 -2.10 0.46 15.11
CA GLY A 111 -3.36 -0.15 15.54
C GLY A 111 -4.59 0.70 15.21
N ARG A 112 -5.68 0.46 15.93
CA ARG A 112 -6.94 1.22 15.83
C ARG A 112 -6.96 2.30 16.91
N PHE A 113 -7.27 3.53 16.54
CA PHE A 113 -7.46 4.64 17.48
C PHE A 113 -8.68 5.47 17.10
N LYS A 114 -9.20 6.21 18.09
CA LYS A 114 -10.35 7.11 17.99
C LYS A 114 -9.86 8.55 17.96
#